data_AF-A0A7V1MQ63-F1
#
_entry.id   AF-A0A7V1MQ63-F1
#
_cell.length_a   1.000
_cell.length_b   1.000
_cell.length_c   1.000
_cell.angle_alpha   90.00
_cell.angle_beta   90.00
_cell.angle_gamma   90.00
#
_symmetry.space_group_name_H-M   'P 1'
#
loop_
_entity.id
_entity.type
_entity.pdbx_description
1 polymer ?
#
loop_
_entity_poly.entity_id
_entity_poly.type
_entity_poly.pdbx_seq_one_letter_code
_entity_poly.pdbx_strand_id
1 'polypeptide(L)'
;MIEEWKNIPGYGGKYLISNFGKIKICSMKGYKYHRIDITKSGHKCVSLYDSIKKERHTHSLSAVVWDVFGNEPRTGFHVDHINENKNNNRIDNLQLLTMRQNNSKKYINVKTSSIYTGVTKRGKKWVAIIG
;
A
#
# COMPACT_ATOMS: atom_id res chain seq x y z
N MET A 1 -17.78 0.56 -8.88
CA MET A 1 -17.07 1.81 -8.56
C MET A 1 -16.76 2.57 -9.83
N ILE A 2 -16.96 3.89 -9.80
CA ILE A 2 -16.55 4.80 -10.88
C ILE A 2 -15.09 5.21 -10.61
N GLU A 3 -14.31 5.46 -11.68
CA GLU A 3 -12.93 5.94 -11.56
C GLU A 3 -12.92 7.43 -11.20
N GLU A 4 -12.44 7.75 -10.00
CA GLU A 4 -12.30 9.10 -9.48
C GLU A 4 -10.84 9.53 -9.55
N TRP A 5 -10.59 10.80 -9.86
CA TRP A 5 -9.25 11.38 -9.95
C TRP A 5 -9.09 12.53 -8.95
N LYS A 6 -8.01 12.52 -8.16
CA LYS A 6 -7.69 13.55 -7.18
C LYS A 6 -6.23 13.99 -7.30
N ASN A 7 -5.93 15.22 -6.90
CA ASN A 7 -4.55 15.72 -6.86
C ASN A 7 -3.76 15.05 -5.74
N ILE A 8 -2.48 14.78 -5.99
CA ILE A 8 -1.56 14.31 -4.94
C ILE A 8 -1.09 15.52 -4.12
N PRO A 9 -1.39 15.59 -2.80
CA PRO A 9 -1.00 16.72 -1.96
C PRO A 9 0.53 16.81 -1.83
N GLY A 10 1.06 18.02 -1.70
CA GLY A 10 2.50 18.27 -1.57
C GLY A 10 3.29 18.36 -2.88
N TYR A 11 2.64 18.15 -4.04
CA TYR A 11 3.32 18.17 -5.36
C TYR A 11 2.82 19.27 -6.31
N GLY A 12 2.34 20.38 -5.76
CA GLY A 12 1.97 21.57 -6.54
C GLY A 12 0.90 21.34 -7.62
N GLY A 13 0.01 20.35 -7.44
CA GLY A 13 -1.06 20.04 -8.40
C GLY A 13 -0.59 19.44 -9.72
N LYS A 14 0.68 19.02 -9.82
CA LYS A 14 1.25 18.47 -11.06
C LYS A 14 0.82 17.03 -11.35
N TYR A 15 0.40 16.28 -10.33
CA TYR A 15 0.07 14.87 -10.44
C TYR A 15 -1.35 14.61 -9.94
N LEU A 16 -2.11 13.83 -10.73
CA LEU A 16 -3.38 13.26 -10.32
C LEU A 16 -3.24 11.77 -10.14
N ILE A 17 -3.94 11.23 -9.16
CA ILE A 17 -4.04 9.81 -8.88
C ILE A 17 -5.50 9.37 -8.94
N SER A 18 -5.74 8.19 -9.50
CA SER A 18 -7.07 7.57 -9.49
C SER A 18 -7.24 6.57 -8.35
N ASN A 19 -8.48 6.37 -7.92
CA ASN A 19 -8.83 5.31 -6.96
C ASN A 19 -8.51 3.89 -7.50
N PHE A 20 -8.20 3.74 -8.79
CA PHE A 20 -7.70 2.49 -9.40
C PHE A 20 -6.18 2.33 -9.36
N GLY A 21 -5.44 3.32 -8.83
CA GLY A 21 -3.99 3.32 -8.77
C GLY A 21 -3.31 3.72 -10.09
N LYS A 22 -3.96 4.53 -10.93
CA LYS A 22 -3.30 5.15 -12.10
C LYS A 22 -2.86 6.56 -11.74
N ILE A 23 -1.78 7.03 -12.36
CA ILE A 23 -1.27 8.38 -12.14
C ILE A 23 -1.19 9.12 -13.48
N LYS A 24 -1.59 10.39 -13.47
CA LYS A 24 -1.48 11.33 -14.58
C LYS A 24 -0.63 12.53 -14.19
N ILE A 25 0.10 13.08 -15.15
CA ILE A 25 0.82 14.34 -15.02
C ILE A 25 0.07 15.42 -15.81
N CYS A 26 -0.12 16.57 -15.17
CA CYS A 26 -0.57 17.81 -15.80
C CYS A 26 0.54 18.37 -16.70
N SER A 27 0.24 18.57 -17.97
CA SER A 27 1.09 19.24 -18.95
C SER A 27 0.31 20.35 -19.64
N MET A 28 1.00 21.28 -20.28
CA MET A 28 0.35 22.33 -21.09
C MET A 28 -0.54 21.77 -22.20
N LYS A 29 -0.25 20.55 -22.68
CA LYS A 29 -1.03 19.86 -23.72
C LYS A 29 -2.15 18.96 -23.15
N GLY A 30 -2.45 19.06 -21.86
CA GLY A 30 -3.40 18.20 -21.15
C GLY A 30 -2.72 17.15 -20.26
N TYR A 31 -3.33 15.97 -20.13
CA TYR A 31 -2.85 14.94 -19.21
C TYR A 31 -2.08 13.83 -19.92
N LYS A 32 -1.01 13.35 -19.29
CA LYS A 32 -0.26 12.15 -19.72
C LYS A 32 -0.20 11.13 -18.61
N TYR A 33 -0.24 9.84 -18.93
CA TYR A 33 0.00 8.80 -17.94
C TYR A 33 1.44 8.88 -17.42
N HIS A 34 1.58 8.82 -16.10
CA HIS A 34 2.89 8.76 -15.46
C HIS A 34 3.41 7.34 -15.48
N ARG A 35 4.73 7.22 -15.56
CA ARG A 35 5.40 5.92 -15.49
C ARG A 35 5.30 5.37 -14.07
N ILE A 36 4.92 4.10 -13.98
CA ILE A 36 4.92 3.32 -12.75
C ILE A 36 6.01 2.27 -12.92
N ASP A 37 6.94 2.23 -11.97
CA ASP A 37 8.00 1.23 -11.92
C ASP A 37 7.61 0.09 -10.99
N ILE A 38 8.28 -1.05 -11.14
CA ILE A 38 8.07 -2.23 -10.29
C ILE A 38 9.38 -2.51 -9.56
N THR A 39 9.33 -2.58 -8.24
CA THR A 39 10.48 -2.94 -7.41
C THR A 39 10.88 -4.40 -7.62
N LYS A 40 12.10 -4.77 -7.23
CA LYS A 40 12.54 -6.19 -7.21
C LYS A 40 11.62 -7.09 -6.37
N SER A 41 10.96 -6.53 -5.35
CA SER A 41 9.99 -7.24 -4.50
C SER A 41 8.58 -7.35 -5.11
N GLY A 42 8.36 -6.81 -6.31
CA GLY A 42 7.11 -6.87 -7.06
C GLY A 42 6.09 -5.79 -6.68
N HIS A 43 6.48 -4.75 -5.92
CA HIS A 43 5.59 -3.66 -5.56
C HIS A 43 5.66 -2.55 -6.61
N LYS A 44 4.51 -1.96 -6.96
CA LYS A 44 4.46 -0.80 -7.85
C LYS A 44 4.90 0.46 -7.11
N CYS A 45 5.78 1.24 -7.71
CA CYS A 45 6.26 2.50 -7.18
C CYS A 45 6.22 3.60 -8.23
N VAL A 46 6.17 4.84 -7.76
CA VAL A 46 6.13 6.03 -8.60
C VAL A 46 7.13 7.06 -8.08
N SER A 47 7.90 7.65 -8.98
CA SER A 47 8.76 8.78 -8.64
C SER A 47 8.03 10.09 -8.88
N LEU A 48 7.83 10.85 -7.81
CA LEU A 48 7.19 12.16 -7.85
C LEU A 48 8.25 13.24 -7.62
N TYR A 49 8.15 14.32 -8.40
CA TYR A 49 9.04 15.47 -8.27
C TYR A 49 8.34 16.60 -7.51
N ASP A 50 8.89 16.98 -6.37
CA ASP A 50 8.47 18.12 -5.56
C ASP A 50 9.08 19.40 -6.12
N SER A 51 8.25 20.29 -6.64
CA SER A 51 8.69 21.57 -7.20
C SER A 51 9.15 22.58 -6.16
N ILE A 52 8.71 22.44 -4.91
CA ILE A 52 9.06 23.35 -3.81
C ILE A 52 10.45 22.99 -3.30
N LYS A 53 10.67 21.71 -2.97
CA LYS A 53 11.97 21.23 -2.47
C LYS A 53 12.99 20.98 -3.58
N LYS A 54 12.55 20.95 -4.84
CA LYS A 54 13.35 20.59 -6.02
C LYS A 54 13.95 19.18 -5.97
N GLU A 55 13.28 18.27 -5.27
CA GLU A 55 13.73 16.89 -5.05
C GLU A 55 12.79 15.88 -5.70
N ARG A 56 13.30 14.68 -5.97
CA ARG A 56 12.51 13.54 -6.46
C ARG A 56 12.46 12.47 -5.39
N HIS A 57 11.25 12.07 -5.02
CA HIS A 57 11.02 11.00 -4.07
C HIS A 57 10.26 9.85 -4.73
N THR A 58 10.66 8.62 -4.41
CA THR A 58 9.98 7.42 -4.87
C THR A 58 9.04 6.93 -3.79
N HIS A 59 7.77 6.80 -4.13
CA HIS A 59 6.72 6.36 -3.23
C HIS A 59 6.15 5.01 -3.69
N SER A 60 5.69 4.21 -2.72
CA SER A 60 4.85 3.05 -3.05
C SER A 60 3.53 3.53 -3.62
N LEU A 61 3.11 2.99 -4.75
CA LEU A 61 1.85 3.36 -5.40
C LEU A 61 0.66 3.12 -4.46
N SER A 62 0.64 1.99 -3.74
CA SER A 62 -0.41 1.68 -2.77
C SER A 62 -0.49 2.71 -1.64
N ALA A 63 0.66 3.22 -1.18
CA ALA A 63 0.69 4.24 -0.14
C ALA A 63 0.10 5.56 -0.65
N VAL A 64 0.45 6.00 -1.85
CA VAL A 64 -0.10 7.24 -2.42
C VAL A 64 -1.60 7.13 -2.67
N VAL A 65 -2.09 5.99 -3.15
CA VAL A 65 -3.54 5.75 -3.31
C VAL A 65 -4.24 5.87 -1.96
N TRP A 66 -3.69 5.23 -0.92
CA TRP A 66 -4.24 5.30 0.42
C TRP A 66 -4.20 6.71 1.01
N ASP A 67 -3.09 7.42 0.87
CA ASP A 67 -2.95 8.78 1.43
C ASP A 67 -3.94 9.79 0.81
N VAL A 68 -4.49 9.50 -0.38
CA VAL A 68 -5.44 10.37 -1.09
C VAL A 68 -6.90 9.92 -0.98
N PHE A 69 -7.17 8.62 -0.93
CA PHE A 69 -8.53 8.06 -0.92
C PHE A 69 -8.88 7.28 0.34
N GLY A 70 -7.90 6.94 1.16
CA GLY A 70 -8.09 6.24 2.42
C GLY A 70 -8.76 7.13 3.46
N ASN A 71 -9.49 6.50 4.37
CA ASN A 71 -10.24 7.19 5.41
C ASN A 71 -9.40 7.52 6.64
N GLU A 72 -8.24 6.86 6.79
CA GLU A 72 -7.40 6.92 7.98
C GLU A 72 -5.95 7.24 7.64
N PRO A 73 -5.25 8.01 8.49
CA PRO A 73 -3.83 8.28 8.31
C PRO A 73 -3.00 7.02 8.54
N ARG A 74 -1.91 6.87 7.76
CA ARG A 74 -1.02 5.71 7.80
C ARG A 74 -0.04 5.70 9.00
N THR A 75 -0.16 6.63 9.95
CA THR A 75 0.79 6.76 11.07
C THR A 75 0.79 5.50 11.94
N GLY A 76 1.89 4.73 11.91
CA GLY A 76 2.02 3.46 12.63
C GLY A 76 1.42 2.23 11.92
N PHE A 77 0.91 2.40 10.70
CA PHE A 77 0.29 1.34 9.91
C PHE A 77 1.00 1.11 8.58
N HIS A 78 0.81 -0.08 8.01
CA HIS A 78 1.27 -0.47 6.69
C HIS A 78 0.07 -0.72 5.78
N VAL A 79 0.16 -0.25 4.53
CA VAL A 79 -0.83 -0.54 3.50
C VAL A 79 -0.57 -1.94 2.96
N ASP A 80 -1.56 -2.81 3.11
CA ASP A 80 -1.57 -4.20 2.67
C ASP A 80 -2.63 -4.42 1.58
N HIS A 81 -2.42 -5.43 0.74
CA HIS A 81 -3.35 -5.83 -0.32
C HIS A 81 -4.26 -6.95 0.21
N ILE A 82 -5.58 -6.71 0.23
CA ILE A 82 -6.56 -7.66 0.77
C ILE A 82 -6.45 -9.01 0.05
N ASN A 83 -6.43 -9.00 -1.29
CA ASN A 83 -6.31 -10.18 -2.15
C ASN A 83 -4.86 -10.70 -2.35
N GLU A 84 -3.88 -10.16 -1.61
CA GLU A 84 -2.45 -10.50 -1.74
C GLU A 84 -1.83 -10.24 -3.13
N ASN A 85 -2.57 -9.60 -4.04
CA ASN A 85 -2.11 -9.25 -5.38
C ASN A 85 -1.53 -7.83 -5.41
N LYS A 86 -0.21 -7.74 -5.38
CA LYS A 86 0.57 -6.48 -5.41
C LYS A 86 0.33 -5.61 -6.64
N ASN A 87 -0.18 -6.19 -7.73
CA ASN A 87 -0.48 -5.44 -8.95
C ASN A 87 -1.79 -4.67 -8.87
N ASN A 88 -2.72 -5.11 -8.02
CA ASN A 88 -4.03 -4.51 -7.85
C ASN A 88 -3.99 -3.42 -6.75
N ASN A 89 -3.71 -2.19 -7.15
CA ASN A 89 -3.56 -1.04 -6.24
C ASN A 89 -4.83 -0.18 -6.18
N ARG A 90 -5.99 -0.78 -6.41
CA ARG A 90 -7.27 -0.11 -6.25
C ARG A 90 -7.56 0.10 -4.76
N ILE A 91 -8.15 1.23 -4.39
CA ILE A 91 -8.42 1.56 -2.98
C ILE A 91 -9.27 0.51 -2.27
N ASP A 92 -10.23 -0.11 -2.97
CA ASP A 92 -11.09 -1.19 -2.46
C ASP A 92 -10.32 -2.48 -2.13
N ASN A 93 -9.13 -2.65 -2.70
CA ASN A 93 -8.25 -3.78 -2.46
C ASN A 93 -7.13 -3.47 -1.45
N LEU A 94 -7.10 -2.26 -0.89
CA LEU A 94 -6.11 -1.85 0.10
C LEU A 94 -6.72 -1.85 1.50
N GLN A 95 -5.90 -2.14 2.49
CA GLN A 95 -6.25 -2.03 3.91
C GLN A 95 -5.04 -1.54 4.72
N LEU A 96 -5.29 -0.89 5.85
CA LEU A 96 -4.24 -0.60 6.83
C LEU A 96 -4.15 -1.73 7.85
N LEU A 97 -2.94 -2.23 8.04
CA LEU A 97 -2.62 -3.20 9.07
C LEU A 97 -1.49 -2.66 9.96
N THR A 98 -1.56 -2.95 11.25
CA THR A 98 -0.39 -2.82 12.12
C THR A 98 0.68 -3.82 11.69
N MET A 99 1.94 -3.55 12.05
CA MET A 99 3.06 -4.46 11.77
C MET A 99 2.80 -5.87 12.32
N ARG A 100 2.20 -5.97 13.52
CA ARG A 100 1.82 -7.25 14.15
C ARG A 100 0.74 -7.99 13.36
N GLN A 101 -0.30 -7.30 12.90
CA GLN A 101 -1.37 -7.90 12.10
C GLN A 101 -0.84 -8.37 10.75
N ASN A 102 -0.02 -7.56 10.07
CA ASN A 102 0.56 -7.93 8.78
C ASN A 102 1.43 -9.20 8.88
N ASN A 103 2.28 -9.28 9.92
CA ASN A 103 3.07 -10.48 10.18
C ASN A 103 2.19 -11.70 10.49
N SER A 104 1.12 -11.51 11.24
CA SER A 104 0.20 -12.59 11.63
C SER A 104 -0.63 -13.10 10.44
N LYS A 105 -1.01 -12.21 9.50
CA LYS A 105 -1.84 -12.52 8.32
C LYS A 105 -1.25 -13.68 7.50
N LYS A 106 0.08 -13.71 7.36
CA LYS A 106 0.81 -14.77 6.67
C LYS A 106 0.56 -16.18 7.24
N TYR A 107 0.20 -16.27 8.53
CA TYR A 107 0.01 -17.53 9.23
C TYR A 107 -1.45 -17.94 9.39
N ILE A 108 -2.42 -17.07 9.06
CA ILE A 108 -3.86 -17.37 9.21
C ILE A 108 -4.30 -18.52 8.30
N ASN A 109 -3.72 -18.61 7.10
CA ASN A 109 -4.06 -19.64 6.11
C ASN A 109 -3.14 -20.87 6.16
N VAL A 110 -2.17 -20.89 7.07
CA VAL A 110 -1.29 -22.06 7.27
C VAL A 110 -1.99 -22.98 8.27
N LYS A 111 -2.05 -24.29 8.00
CA LYS A 111 -2.50 -25.28 8.99
C LYS A 111 -1.59 -25.23 10.22
N THR A 112 -1.95 -24.41 11.20
CA THR A 112 -1.24 -24.29 12.48
C THR A 112 -1.79 -25.30 13.47
N SER A 113 -0.95 -25.73 14.40
CA SER A 113 -1.34 -26.61 15.51
C SER A 113 -2.30 -25.97 16.52
N SER A 114 -2.57 -24.67 16.38
CA SER A 114 -3.40 -23.86 17.28
C SER A 114 -4.19 -22.83 16.49
N ILE A 115 -5.39 -22.51 16.98
CA ILE A 115 -6.22 -21.39 16.51
C ILE A 115 -5.71 -20.03 17.03
N TYR A 116 -4.86 -20.02 18.05
CA TYR A 116 -4.30 -18.82 18.66
C TYR A 116 -2.92 -18.48 18.09
N THR A 117 -2.73 -17.23 17.68
CA THR A 117 -1.46 -16.72 17.14
C THR A 117 -0.34 -16.84 18.18
N GLY A 118 0.83 -17.33 17.75
CA GLY A 118 2.01 -17.47 18.61
C GLY A 118 2.00 -18.70 19.52
N VAL A 119 0.98 -19.57 19.41
CA VAL A 119 0.88 -20.81 20.18
C VAL A 119 1.17 -22.02 19.31
N THR A 120 2.11 -22.86 19.74
CA THR A 120 2.44 -24.12 19.06
C THR A 120 2.46 -25.29 20.04
N LYS A 121 2.15 -26.49 19.55
CA LYS A 121 2.22 -27.72 20.35
C LYS A 121 3.56 -28.39 20.13
N ARG A 122 4.34 -28.56 21.19
CA ARG A 122 5.60 -29.33 21.19
C ARG A 122 5.42 -30.58 22.04
N GLY A 123 5.25 -31.73 21.37
CA GLY A 123 4.93 -32.99 22.04
C GLY A 123 3.60 -32.91 22.80
N LYS A 124 3.64 -33.13 24.13
CA LYS A 124 2.47 -33.05 25.02
C LYS A 124 2.26 -31.66 25.64
N LYS A 125 3.09 -30.66 25.34
CA LYS A 125 3.02 -29.32 25.96
C LYS A 125 2.64 -28.24 24.93
N TRP A 126 1.90 -27.24 25.38
CA TRP A 126 1.63 -26.01 24.63
C TRP A 126 2.69 -24.97 24.97
N VAL A 127 3.21 -24.28 23.96
CA VAL A 127 4.21 -23.23 24.10
C VAL A 127 3.69 -21.97 23.43
N ALA A 128 3.74 -20.85 24.15
CA ALA A 128 3.44 -19.53 23.61
C ALA A 128 4.75 -18.74 23.44
N ILE A 129 4.93 -18.10 22.29
CA ILE A 129 6.01 -17.16 22.03
C ILE A 129 5.41 -15.77 22.04
N ILE A 130 5.84 -14.95 23.00
CA ILE A 130 5.49 -13.54 23.10
C ILE A 130 6.76 -12.78 22.71
N GLY A 131 6.68 -12.04 21.62
CA GLY A 131 7.75 -11.17 21.10
C GLY A 131 7.21 -9.79 20.81
#